data_AF-A0A7S2VMA9-F1
#
_entry.id   AF-A0A7S2VMA9-F1
#
_cell.length_a   1.000
_cell.length_b   1.000
_cell.length_c   1.000
_cell.angle_alpha   90.00
_cell.angle_beta   90.00
_cell.angle_gamma   90.00
#
_symmetry.space_group_name_H-M   'P 1'
#
loop_
_entity.id
_entity.type
_entity.pdbx_description
1 polymer ?
#
loop_
_entity_poly.entity_id
_entity_poly.type
_entity_poly.pdbx_seq_one_letter_code
_entity_poly.pdbx_strand_id
1 'polypeptide(L)'
;DRRGKPFVSTIEGQHAPVYGVQWHPERPQFEFRPPGADGPVVHTPHAIRAMQSFADFFVEEARRNNRHFPTPLDEAKHLIYNFNPAGPMGDSYRAYRFRPPLVAEDVASSEGKTNRSLFV
;
A
#
# COMPACT_ATOMS: atom_id res chain seq x y z
N ASP A 1 -21.41 4.47 -12.59
CA ASP A 1 -21.37 5.11 -11.27
C ASP A 1 -22.51 4.54 -10.44
N ARG A 2 -22.68 5.01 -9.20
CA ARG A 2 -23.78 4.58 -8.32
C ARG A 2 -25.18 4.97 -8.84
N ARG A 3 -25.28 5.69 -9.96
CA ARG A 3 -26.51 6.11 -10.65
C ARG A 3 -26.68 5.38 -12.00
N GLY A 4 -25.99 4.25 -12.19
CA GLY A 4 -26.12 3.43 -13.39
C GLY A 4 -25.44 4.00 -14.65
N LYS A 5 -24.64 5.08 -14.52
CA LYS A 5 -23.92 5.62 -15.68
C LYS A 5 -22.72 4.74 -16.02
N PRO A 6 -22.39 4.50 -17.30
CA PRO A 6 -21.12 3.91 -17.68
C PRO A 6 -19.95 4.70 -17.08
N PHE A 7 -18.93 4.00 -16.62
CA PHE A 7 -17.71 4.61 -16.09
C PHE A 7 -16.51 3.70 -16.36
N VAL A 8 -15.32 4.30 -16.41
CA VAL A 8 -14.08 3.57 -16.60
C VAL A 8 -13.67 2.93 -15.27
N SER A 9 -13.53 1.60 -15.25
CA SER A 9 -13.13 0.86 -14.06
C SER A 9 -11.67 0.39 -14.10
N THR A 10 -11.09 0.28 -15.30
CA THR A 10 -9.74 -0.22 -15.54
C THR A 10 -9.17 0.47 -16.78
N ILE A 11 -7.89 0.86 -16.71
CA ILE A 11 -7.12 1.42 -17.82
C ILE A 11 -5.74 0.77 -17.90
N GLU A 12 -5.20 0.72 -19.11
CA GLU A 12 -3.80 0.40 -19.37
C GLU A 12 -3.23 1.38 -20.42
N GLY A 13 -1.94 1.68 -20.30
CA GLY A 13 -1.24 2.52 -21.26
C GLY A 13 -0.97 1.77 -22.57
N GLN A 14 -1.32 2.39 -23.70
CA GLN A 14 -1.12 1.77 -25.02
C GLN A 14 0.36 1.58 -25.40
N HIS A 15 1.23 2.45 -24.87
CA HIS A 15 2.66 2.50 -25.21
C HIS A 15 3.58 2.52 -23.98
N ALA A 16 3.01 2.48 -22.78
CA ALA A 16 3.75 2.51 -21.53
C ALA A 16 3.09 1.57 -20.51
N PRO A 17 3.87 0.84 -19.68
CA PRO A 17 3.34 -0.10 -18.70
C PRO A 17 2.77 0.65 -17.48
N VAL A 18 1.67 1.37 -17.69
CA VAL A 18 0.95 2.13 -16.67
C VAL A 18 -0.46 1.58 -16.57
N TYR A 19 -0.84 1.11 -15.38
CA TYR A 19 -2.10 0.43 -15.12
C TYR A 19 -2.87 1.16 -14.03
N GLY A 20 -4.19 1.25 -14.18
CA GLY A 20 -5.06 1.90 -13.20
C GLY A 20 -6.34 1.11 -13.01
N VAL A 21 -6.75 0.93 -11.76
CA VAL A 21 -7.99 0.26 -11.38
C VAL A 21 -8.78 1.15 -10.43
N GLN A 22 -10.08 1.27 -10.67
CA GLN A 22 -11.00 1.99 -9.78
C GLN A 22 -11.45 1.12 -8.61
N TRP A 23 -11.43 -0.20 -8.80
CA TRP A 23 -11.72 -1.20 -7.77
C TRP A 23 -10.47 -1.53 -6.97
N HIS A 24 -10.64 -2.27 -5.87
CA HIS A 24 -9.60 -2.54 -4.88
C HIS A 24 -9.10 -4.00 -4.95
N PRO A 25 -8.03 -4.30 -5.71
CA PRO A 25 -7.49 -5.65 -5.83
C PRO A 25 -7.04 -6.26 -4.50
N GLU A 26 -6.57 -5.46 -3.57
CA GLU A 26 -6.01 -5.89 -2.29
C GLU A 26 -7.06 -6.42 -1.31
N ARG A 27 -8.28 -5.88 -1.37
CA ARG A 27 -9.28 -6.04 -0.29
C ARG A 27 -9.81 -7.48 -0.14
N PRO A 28 -10.18 -8.21 -1.21
CA PRO A 28 -10.76 -9.55 -1.09
C PRO A 28 -9.92 -10.57 -0.31
N GLN A 29 -8.59 -10.41 -0.27
CA GLN A 29 -7.70 -11.32 0.43
C GLN A 29 -7.35 -10.86 1.84
N PHE A 30 -7.33 -9.55 2.09
CA PHE A 30 -6.67 -8.99 3.28
C PHE A 30 -7.55 -8.12 4.16
N GLU A 31 -8.75 -7.71 3.72
CA GLU A 31 -9.62 -6.80 4.48
C GLU A 31 -10.95 -7.45 4.85
N PHE A 32 -11.17 -7.67 6.15
CA PHE A 32 -12.32 -8.39 6.70
C PHE A 32 -13.25 -7.49 7.54
N ARG A 33 -13.12 -6.16 7.39
CA ARG A 33 -13.96 -5.24 8.17
C ARG A 33 -15.44 -5.45 7.87
N PRO A 34 -16.32 -5.23 8.85
CA PRO A 34 -17.76 -5.20 8.62
C PRO A 34 -18.11 -4.23 7.49
N PRO A 35 -19.17 -4.50 6.69
CA PRO A 35 -19.59 -3.61 5.61
C PRO A 35 -19.80 -2.18 6.12
N GLY A 36 -19.04 -1.23 5.57
CA GLY A 36 -19.15 0.20 5.87
C GLY A 36 -19.79 0.98 4.72
N ALA A 37 -19.52 2.29 4.65
CA ALA A 37 -20.00 3.17 3.58
C ALA A 37 -19.54 2.78 2.15
N ASP A 38 -18.50 1.94 2.06
CA ASP A 38 -17.92 1.46 0.80
C ASP A 38 -18.52 0.14 0.31
N GLY A 39 -19.51 -0.40 1.03
CA GLY A 39 -20.15 -1.68 0.74
C GLY A 39 -19.37 -2.91 1.24
N PRO A 40 -19.95 -4.11 1.11
CA PRO A 40 -19.32 -5.35 1.54
C PRO A 40 -18.16 -5.74 0.63
N VAL A 41 -17.06 -6.21 1.23
CA VAL A 41 -15.96 -6.84 0.48
C VAL A 41 -16.41 -8.24 0.04
N VAL A 42 -16.15 -8.58 -1.22
CA VAL A 42 -16.51 -9.89 -1.79
C VAL A 42 -15.36 -10.87 -1.58
N HIS A 43 -15.56 -11.85 -0.70
CA HIS A 43 -14.55 -12.87 -0.34
C HIS A 43 -14.76 -14.24 -1.01
N THR A 44 -15.42 -14.28 -2.17
CA THR A 44 -15.62 -15.56 -2.87
C THR A 44 -14.30 -16.09 -3.43
N PRO A 45 -14.15 -17.43 -3.63
CA PRO A 45 -12.96 -17.99 -4.26
C PRO A 45 -12.66 -17.38 -5.64
N HIS A 46 -13.69 -16.97 -6.38
CA HIS A 46 -13.53 -16.29 -7.66
C HIS A 46 -12.97 -14.87 -7.49
N ALA A 47 -13.48 -14.09 -6.53
CA ALA A 47 -12.94 -12.76 -6.26
C ALA A 47 -11.47 -12.84 -5.86
N ILE A 48 -11.12 -13.72 -4.91
CA ILE A 48 -9.74 -13.94 -4.46
C ILE A 48 -8.81 -14.30 -5.63
N ARG A 49 -9.19 -15.29 -6.45
CA ARG A 49 -8.38 -15.70 -7.61
C ARG A 49 -8.22 -14.58 -8.63
N ALA A 50 -9.28 -13.85 -8.94
CA ALA A 50 -9.21 -12.74 -9.89
C ALA A 50 -8.26 -11.64 -9.40
N MET A 51 -8.32 -11.29 -8.11
CA MET A 51 -7.41 -10.29 -7.54
C MET A 51 -5.96 -10.79 -7.50
N GLN A 52 -5.76 -12.07 -7.19
CA GLN A 52 -4.43 -12.67 -7.22
C GLN A 52 -3.83 -12.62 -8.62
N SER A 53 -4.60 -12.95 -9.65
CA SER A 53 -4.13 -12.87 -11.04
C SER A 53 -3.70 -11.46 -11.44
N PHE A 54 -4.35 -10.42 -10.92
CA PHE A 54 -3.92 -9.03 -11.12
C PHE A 54 -2.58 -8.73 -10.43
N ALA A 55 -2.40 -9.20 -9.20
CA ALA A 55 -1.13 -9.06 -8.49
C ALA A 55 0.01 -9.80 -9.21
N ASP A 56 -0.23 -11.04 -9.65
CA ASP A 56 0.74 -11.84 -10.40
C ASP A 56 1.16 -11.12 -11.69
N PHE A 57 0.19 -10.63 -12.46
CA PHE A 57 0.42 -9.81 -13.65
C PHE A 57 1.30 -8.59 -13.35
N PHE A 58 0.97 -7.82 -12.32
CA PHE A 58 1.72 -6.61 -11.98
C PHE A 58 3.17 -6.91 -11.57
N VAL A 59 3.39 -8.03 -10.85
CA VAL A 59 4.74 -8.49 -10.49
C VAL A 59 5.50 -8.96 -11.74
N GLU A 60 4.85 -9.62 -12.71
CA GLU A 60 5.49 -9.96 -13.98
C GLU A 60 5.95 -8.71 -14.76
N GLU A 61 5.16 -7.64 -14.77
CA GLU A 61 5.57 -6.36 -15.37
C GLU A 61 6.79 -5.78 -14.65
N ALA A 62 6.84 -5.87 -13.31
CA ALA A 62 7.99 -5.44 -12.51
C ALA A 62 9.26 -6.26 -12.79
N ARG A 63 9.17 -7.53 -13.22
CA ARG A 63 10.34 -8.35 -13.60
C ARG A 63 10.97 -7.96 -14.94
N ARG A 64 10.30 -7.15 -15.76
CA ARG A 64 10.79 -6.72 -17.08
C ARG A 64 11.83 -5.59 -17.02
N ASN A 65 12.38 -5.30 -15.85
CA ASN A 65 13.47 -4.34 -15.69
C ASN A 65 14.58 -4.92 -14.81
N ASN A 66 15.80 -4.40 -14.98
CA ASN A 66 16.99 -4.86 -14.25
C ASN A 66 17.38 -3.91 -13.09
N ARG A 67 16.43 -3.14 -12.54
CA ARG A 67 16.72 -2.24 -11.42
C ARG A 67 16.99 -3.07 -10.16
N HIS A 68 17.99 -2.63 -9.40
CA HIS A 68 18.41 -3.24 -8.15
C HIS A 68 19.05 -2.16 -7.27
N PHE A 69 19.11 -2.41 -5.96
CA PHE A 69 19.86 -1.56 -5.04
C PHE A 69 21.37 -1.70 -5.31
N PRO A 70 22.19 -0.65 -5.07
CA PRO A 70 23.63 -0.72 -5.26
C PRO A 70 24.32 -1.79 -4.38
N THR A 71 23.79 -2.02 -3.18
CA THR A 71 24.30 -3.02 -2.25
C THR A 71 23.17 -3.77 -1.54
N PRO A 72 23.40 -5.03 -1.09
CA PRO A 72 22.43 -5.76 -0.28
C PRO A 72 22.11 -5.07 1.06
N LEU A 73 23.08 -4.33 1.62
CA LEU A 73 22.87 -3.57 2.85
C LEU A 73 21.91 -2.40 2.61
N ASP A 74 21.99 -1.73 1.46
CA ASP A 74 21.06 -0.66 1.12
C ASP A 74 19.67 -1.20 0.88
N GLU A 75 19.54 -2.33 0.16
CA GLU A 75 18.25 -3.03 0.03
C GLU A 75 17.64 -3.33 1.41
N ALA A 76 18.41 -4.00 2.27
CA ALA A 76 17.96 -4.41 3.59
C ALA A 76 17.43 -3.24 4.43
N LYS A 77 17.96 -2.02 4.28
CA LYS A 77 17.48 -0.80 4.98
C LYS A 77 16.16 -0.26 4.43
N HIS A 78 15.82 -0.51 3.17
CA HIS A 78 14.65 0.07 2.50
C HIS A 78 13.45 -0.89 2.40
N LEU A 79 13.63 -2.17 2.75
CA LEU A 79 12.54 -3.15 2.77
C LEU A 79 11.50 -2.80 3.84
N ILE A 80 10.24 -3.15 3.56
CA ILE A 80 9.10 -2.95 4.47
C ILE A 80 9.25 -3.72 5.81
N TYR A 81 10.13 -4.74 5.84
CA TYR A 81 10.41 -5.56 7.01
C TYR A 81 11.01 -4.79 8.20
N ASN A 82 11.54 -3.58 7.97
CA ASN A 82 12.08 -2.73 9.03
C ASN A 82 11.00 -1.96 9.81
N PHE A 83 9.74 -2.10 9.42
CA PHE A 83 8.65 -1.28 9.96
C PHE A 83 7.55 -2.14 10.57
N ASN A 84 6.92 -1.61 11.61
CA ASN A 84 5.77 -2.23 12.25
C ASN A 84 4.50 -1.50 11.84
N PRO A 85 3.49 -2.19 11.30
CA PRO A 85 2.23 -1.55 10.98
C PRO A 85 1.45 -1.21 12.25
N ALA A 86 0.82 -0.04 12.29
CA ALA A 86 -0.04 0.42 13.37
C ALA A 86 -1.52 0.18 13.05
N GLY A 87 -2.34 -0.01 14.07
CA GLY A 87 -3.78 -0.16 13.94
C GLY A 87 -4.40 -0.70 15.23
N PRO A 88 -5.71 -0.48 15.46
CA PRO A 88 -6.41 -1.09 16.57
C PRO A 88 -6.33 -2.62 16.47
N MET A 89 -6.12 -3.30 17.60
CA MET A 89 -6.20 -4.76 17.64
C MET A 89 -7.58 -5.21 17.17
N GLY A 90 -7.62 -6.16 16.22
CA GLY A 90 -8.86 -6.68 15.66
C GLY A 90 -9.38 -5.92 14.43
N ASP A 91 -8.73 -4.84 14.01
CA ASP A 91 -9.02 -4.20 12.72
C ASP A 91 -8.20 -4.87 11.60
N SER A 92 -8.87 -5.17 10.48
CA SER A 92 -8.22 -5.68 9.28
C SER A 92 -7.39 -4.63 8.55
N TYR A 93 -7.68 -3.33 8.74
CA TYR A 93 -6.95 -2.25 8.11
C TYR A 93 -5.78 -1.79 8.98
N ARG A 94 -4.61 -2.42 8.80
CA ARG A 94 -3.36 -1.99 9.41
C ARG A 94 -2.57 -1.09 8.46
N ALA A 95 -1.97 -0.03 8.98
CA ALA A 95 -1.27 0.98 8.18
C ALA A 95 0.15 1.23 8.70
N TYR A 96 1.11 1.35 7.79
CA TYR A 96 2.45 1.81 8.13
C TYR A 96 2.46 3.34 8.24
N ARG A 97 2.98 3.85 9.36
CA ARG A 97 3.09 5.29 9.63
C ARG A 97 4.56 5.69 9.58
N PHE A 98 4.89 6.62 8.69
CA PHE A 98 6.23 7.17 8.55
C PHE A 98 6.22 8.64 8.97
N ARG A 99 7.27 9.08 9.68
CA ARG A 99 7.39 10.51 10.00
C ARG A 99 7.66 11.29 8.70
N PRO A 100 7.09 12.49 8.55
CA PRO A 100 7.49 13.38 7.49
C PRO A 100 9.00 13.73 7.63
N PRO A 101 9.68 14.06 6.52
CA PRO A 101 11.03 14.61 6.61
C PRO A 101 11.00 15.87 7.48
N LEU A 102 11.97 16.00 8.38
CA LEU A 102 12.10 17.21 9.21
C LEU A 102 12.30 18.41 8.28
N VAL A 103 11.45 19.42 8.44
CA VAL A 103 11.66 20.71 7.77
C VAL A 103 12.66 21.51 8.61
N ALA A 104 13.37 22.48 8.02
CA ALA A 104 14.43 23.22 8.71
C ALA A 104 14.00 23.86 10.06
N GLU A 105 12.71 24.20 10.18
CA GLU A 105 12.11 24.73 11.43
C GLU A 105 12.03 23.68 12.55
N ASP A 106 11.83 22.40 12.22
CA ASP A 106 11.73 21.31 13.20
C ASP A 106 13.09 21.02 13.85
N VAL A 107 14.18 21.21 13.10
CA VAL A 107 15.56 20.98 13.56
C VAL A 107 15.92 21.97 14.67
N ALA A 108 15.54 23.24 14.50
CA ALA A 108 15.76 24.30 15.49
C ALA A 108 14.99 24.05 16.81
N SER A 109 13.84 23.38 16.77
CA SER A 109 13.08 23.02 17.98
C SER A 109 13.66 21.80 18.73
N SER A 110 14.48 20.99 18.04
CA SER A 110 14.99 19.71 18.52
C SER A 110 16.35 19.82 19.22
N GLU A 111 17.14 20.86 18.95
CA GLU A 111 18.46 21.09 19.57
C GLU A 111 18.39 21.38 21.08
N GLY A 112 17.19 21.58 21.64
CA GLY A 112 16.95 21.79 23.07
C GLY A 112 16.43 20.57 23.86
N LYS A 113 16.17 19.42 23.23
CA LYS A 113 15.56 18.26 23.90
C LYS A 113 16.41 17.00 23.76
N THR A 114 17.49 16.96 24.52
CA THR A 114 18.24 15.74 24.81
C THR A 114 17.35 14.68 25.49
N ASN A 115 17.49 13.44 25.02
CA ASN A 115 17.08 12.18 25.65
C ASN A 115 15.66 12.10 26.23
N ARG A 116 14.69 11.73 25.39
CA ARG A 116 13.66 10.75 25.81
C ARG A 116 13.29 9.83 24.65
N SER A 117 13.75 8.59 24.75
CA SER A 117 13.08 7.42 24.19
C SER A 117 11.60 7.45 24.62
N LEU A 118 10.71 7.77 23.69
CA LEU A 118 9.28 7.53 23.84
C LEU A 118 8.84 6.58 22.72
N PHE A 119 8.70 5.32 23.10
CA PHE A 119 7.68 4.45 22.55
C PHE A 119 6.33 5.04 22.95
N VAL A 120 5.48 5.32 21.96
CA VAL A 120 4.01 5.25 22.06
C VAL A 120 3.50 4.72 20.72
#